data_AF-J4TK27-F1
#
_entry.id   AF-J4TK27-F1
#
_cell.length_a   1.000
_cell.length_b   1.000
_cell.length_c   1.000
_cell.angle_alpha   90.00
_cell.angle_beta   90.00
_cell.angle_gamma   90.00
#
_symmetry.space_group_name_H-M   'P 1'
#
loop_
_entity.id
_entity.type
_entity.pdbx_description
1 polymer ?
#
loop_
_entity_poly.entity_id
_entity_poly.type
_entity_poly.pdbx_seq_one_letter_code
_entity_poly.pdbx_strand_id
1 'polypeptide(L)'
;MDKNFNKFIYDRHSNIIFSLQNSRVKEFKFHNKMLTLRLDTLFRYIDNEEREYTGEVCFKDCDLSLCSMLIFNKTLGKGRFTGNSISLKEFMEVHKNSEFEIITEGYFGNSTTYSGWLWEEGKNPVSAIMYIWNSGDMEYFIMSESMRDEFLEKEFDFSKAIKNPYIKELKKQVTIKISPTVIDYFKEEAVETGIPYQTLINLYLTECVREKRKLDISWK
;
A
#
# COMPACT_ATOMS: atom_id res chain seq x y z
N MET A 1 -2.20 2.14 -30.29
CA MET A 1 -2.93 1.68 -29.08
C MET A 1 -2.27 0.38 -28.68
N ASP A 2 -1.35 0.43 -27.73
CA ASP A 2 -0.58 -0.73 -27.34
C ASP A 2 -1.49 -1.76 -26.67
N LYS A 3 -1.64 -2.92 -27.31
CA LYS A 3 -2.55 -4.01 -26.96
C LYS A 3 -2.16 -4.78 -25.68
N ASN A 4 -1.21 -4.26 -24.89
CA ASN A 4 -0.43 -5.08 -23.96
C ASN A 4 -0.65 -4.71 -22.47
N PHE A 5 -1.36 -3.61 -22.19
CA PHE A 5 -1.66 -3.17 -20.83
C PHE A 5 -3.14 -2.84 -20.66
N ASN A 6 -3.70 -3.31 -19.54
CA ASN A 6 -5.01 -2.84 -19.08
C ASN A 6 -4.79 -1.61 -18.20
N LYS A 7 -5.31 -0.46 -18.66
CA LYS A 7 -5.21 0.83 -17.97
C LYS A 7 -6.41 1.05 -17.05
N PHE A 8 -6.15 1.45 -15.81
CA PHE A 8 -7.15 1.85 -14.82
C PHE A 8 -6.80 3.22 -14.26
N ILE A 9 -7.77 4.13 -14.20
CA ILE A 9 -7.58 5.47 -13.62
C ILE A 9 -8.06 5.43 -12.17
N TYR A 10 -7.23 5.88 -11.24
CA TYR A 10 -7.61 6.05 -9.85
C TYR A 10 -8.48 7.29 -9.70
N ASP A 11 -9.76 7.09 -9.37
CA ASP A 11 -10.64 8.18 -8.97
C ASP A 11 -10.45 8.45 -7.48
N ARG A 12 -9.90 9.64 -7.18
CA ARG A 12 -9.58 10.13 -5.83
C ARG A 12 -10.81 10.33 -4.94
N HIS A 13 -12.03 10.29 -5.52
CA HIS A 13 -13.30 10.38 -4.81
C HIS A 13 -13.99 9.02 -4.64
N SER A 14 -13.42 7.95 -5.19
CA SER A 14 -13.99 6.60 -5.20
C SER A 14 -13.23 5.63 -4.30
N ASN A 15 -13.71 4.40 -4.21
CA ASN A 15 -12.98 3.32 -3.55
C ASN A 15 -11.68 3.00 -4.30
N ILE A 16 -10.62 2.74 -3.54
CA ILE A 16 -9.32 2.33 -4.07
C ILE A 16 -9.46 1.02 -4.85
N ILE A 17 -9.10 1.07 -6.14
CA ILE A 17 -9.21 -0.07 -7.06
C ILE A 17 -8.07 -1.07 -6.85
N PHE A 18 -6.87 -0.57 -6.51
CA PHE A 18 -5.66 -1.38 -6.29
C PHE A 18 -4.99 -1.04 -4.97
N SER A 19 -4.56 -2.07 -4.25
CA SER A 19 -3.65 -1.94 -3.12
C SER A 19 -2.20 -2.13 -3.59
N LEU A 20 -1.31 -1.25 -3.12
CA LEU A 20 0.14 -1.40 -3.25
C LEU A 20 0.77 -1.88 -1.94
N GLN A 21 -0.03 -2.21 -0.93
CA GLN A 21 0.48 -2.75 0.32
C GLN A 21 1.22 -4.07 0.07
N ASN A 22 2.42 -4.18 0.63
CA ASN A 22 3.40 -5.25 0.44
C ASN A 22 4.01 -5.32 -0.97
N SER A 23 3.68 -4.39 -1.87
CA SER A 23 4.35 -4.28 -3.17
C SER A 23 5.73 -3.66 -3.01
N ARG A 24 6.70 -4.13 -3.81
CA ARG A 24 8.03 -3.53 -3.91
C ARG A 24 8.15 -2.74 -5.20
N VAL A 25 8.48 -1.47 -5.06
CA VAL A 25 8.92 -0.64 -6.18
C VAL A 25 10.34 -1.07 -6.54
N LYS A 26 10.48 -1.65 -7.74
CA LYS A 26 11.74 -2.15 -8.30
C LYS A 26 12.43 -1.13 -9.18
N GLU A 27 11.69 -0.17 -9.72
CA GLU A 27 12.23 0.84 -10.62
C GLU A 27 11.40 2.12 -10.57
N PHE A 28 12.10 3.26 -10.64
CA PHE A 28 11.50 4.58 -10.75
C PHE A 28 11.89 5.18 -12.10
N LYS A 29 10.91 5.69 -12.85
CA LYS A 29 11.15 6.43 -14.09
C LYS A 29 10.47 7.78 -14.02
N PHE A 30 11.12 8.80 -14.56
CA PHE A 30 10.51 10.11 -14.71
C PHE A 30 10.78 10.66 -16.10
N HIS A 31 9.71 10.94 -16.84
CA HIS A 31 9.80 11.53 -18.17
C HIS A 31 8.53 12.33 -18.46
N ASN A 32 8.65 13.49 -19.12
CA ASN A 32 7.51 14.34 -19.50
C ASN A 32 6.51 14.59 -18.36
N LYS A 33 7.01 14.97 -17.17
CA LYS A 33 6.19 15.20 -15.96
C LYS A 33 5.38 13.99 -15.52
N MET A 34 5.79 12.79 -15.92
CA MET A 34 5.18 11.53 -15.51
C MET A 34 6.16 10.76 -14.66
N LEU A 35 5.78 10.53 -13.40
CA LEU A 35 6.49 9.61 -12.52
C LEU A 35 5.87 8.22 -12.66
N THR A 36 6.68 7.22 -12.97
CA THR A 36 6.27 5.83 -13.12
C THR A 36 7.03 4.98 -12.12
N LEU A 37 6.29 4.21 -11.33
CA LEU A 37 6.83 3.22 -10.40
C LEU A 37 6.52 1.83 -10.96
N ARG A 38 7.56 1.04 -11.21
CA ARG A 38 7.40 -0.37 -11.58
C ARG A 38 7.37 -1.22 -10.32
N LEU A 39 6.30 -1.97 -10.17
CA LEU A 39 6.04 -2.81 -9.00
C LEU A 39 6.27 -4.28 -9.36
N ASP A 40 6.74 -5.07 -8.40
CA ASP A 40 6.73 -6.53 -8.54
C ASP A 40 5.30 -7.10 -8.47
N THR A 41 4.44 -6.49 -7.67
CA THR A 41 3.06 -6.96 -7.48
C THR A 41 2.10 -5.78 -7.26
N LEU A 42 0.88 -5.93 -7.77
CA LEU A 42 -0.28 -5.05 -7.65
C LEU A 42 -1.46 -5.92 -7.23
N PHE A 43 -2.16 -5.53 -6.17
CA PHE A 43 -3.29 -6.31 -5.67
C PHE A 43 -4.60 -5.65 -6.10
N ARG A 44 -5.47 -6.41 -6.79
CA ARG A 44 -6.84 -5.96 -7.13
C ARG A 44 -7.87 -6.90 -6.54
N TYR A 45 -8.94 -6.34 -5.98
CA TYR A 45 -10.09 -7.12 -5.55
C TYR A 45 -11.12 -7.20 -6.68
N ILE A 46 -11.44 -8.41 -7.13
CA ILE A 46 -12.47 -8.70 -8.14
C ILE A 46 -13.33 -9.84 -7.61
N ASP A 47 -14.65 -9.69 -7.57
CA ASP A 47 -15.58 -10.75 -7.16
C ASP A 47 -15.31 -11.35 -5.77
N ASN A 48 -14.79 -10.55 -4.84
CA ASN A 48 -14.31 -10.94 -3.50
C ASN A 48 -13.05 -11.84 -3.49
N GLU A 49 -12.32 -11.94 -4.61
CA GLU A 49 -11.00 -12.56 -4.68
C GLU A 49 -9.94 -11.48 -4.90
N GLU A 50 -8.85 -11.56 -4.13
CA GLU A 50 -7.65 -10.77 -4.42
C GLU A 50 -6.90 -11.44 -5.57
N ARG A 51 -6.54 -10.65 -6.57
CA ARG A 51 -5.70 -11.08 -7.69
C ARG A 51 -4.44 -10.25 -7.74
N GLU A 52 -3.34 -10.96 -7.90
CA GLU A 52 -2.00 -10.39 -8.06
C GLU A 52 -1.72 -10.11 -9.53
N TYR A 53 -1.17 -8.93 -9.78
CA TYR A 53 -0.79 -8.47 -11.10
C TYR A 53 0.62 -7.90 -11.06
N THR A 54 1.35 -8.05 -12.15
CA THR A 54 2.57 -7.28 -12.38
C THR A 54 2.20 -6.02 -13.16
N GLY A 55 2.92 -4.92 -12.91
CA GLY A 55 2.61 -3.68 -13.60
C GLY A 55 3.25 -2.44 -13.04
N GLU A 56 2.69 -1.31 -13.46
CA GLU A 56 3.21 0.02 -13.16
C GLU A 56 2.12 0.91 -12.60
N VAL A 57 2.51 1.84 -11.75
CA VAL A 57 1.66 2.96 -11.36
C VAL A 57 2.29 4.27 -11.84
N CYS A 58 1.47 5.11 -12.47
CA CYS A 58 1.89 6.33 -13.12
C CYS A 58 1.19 7.54 -12.50
N PHE A 59 1.95 8.58 -12.19
CA PHE A 59 1.45 9.87 -11.70
C PHE A 59 1.67 10.92 -12.79
N LYS A 60 0.57 11.39 -13.41
CA LYS A 60 0.60 12.43 -14.45
C LYS A 60 0.72 13.82 -13.82
N ASP A 61 1.34 14.73 -14.56
CA ASP A 61 1.64 16.10 -14.13
C ASP A 61 2.27 16.14 -12.73
N CYS A 62 3.26 15.27 -12.54
CA CYS A 62 4.06 15.15 -11.33
C CYS A 62 5.12 16.25 -11.30
N ASP A 63 5.16 16.97 -10.17
CA ASP A 63 6.18 17.96 -9.88
C ASP A 63 7.22 17.36 -8.93
N LEU A 64 8.36 16.93 -9.47
CA LEU A 64 9.44 16.34 -8.67
C LEU A 64 10.02 17.29 -7.62
N SER A 65 9.87 18.61 -7.78
CA SER A 65 10.33 19.57 -6.75
C SER A 65 9.50 19.49 -5.47
N LEU A 66 8.27 18.98 -5.58
CA LEU A 66 7.35 18.72 -4.47
C LEU A 66 7.37 17.24 -4.03
N CYS A 67 8.23 16.41 -4.60
CA CYS A 67 8.39 15.01 -4.26
C CYS A 67 9.69 14.77 -3.47
N SER A 68 9.62 13.99 -2.40
CA SER A 68 10.75 13.74 -1.52
C SER A 68 10.74 12.35 -0.91
N MET A 69 11.91 11.93 -0.43
CA MET A 69 12.11 10.69 0.30
C MET A 69 12.73 11.02 1.65
N LEU A 70 12.04 10.67 2.73
CA LEU A 70 12.63 10.59 4.06
C LEU A 70 13.25 9.21 4.24
N ILE A 71 14.54 9.13 4.52
CA ILE A 71 15.26 7.87 4.73
C ILE A 71 15.85 7.89 6.14
N PHE A 72 15.48 6.92 6.95
CA PHE A 72 15.94 6.80 8.32
C PHE A 72 17.21 5.97 8.43
N ASN A 73 17.93 6.12 9.55
CA ASN A 73 19.15 5.36 9.80
C ASN A 73 18.91 3.90 10.22
N LYS A 74 17.66 3.51 10.44
CA LYS A 74 17.23 2.16 10.85
C LYS A 74 15.73 1.97 10.57
N THR A 75 15.23 0.76 10.78
CA THR A 75 13.78 0.52 10.88
C THR A 75 13.19 1.25 12.10
N LEU A 76 12.06 1.92 11.90
CA LEU A 76 11.36 2.64 12.96
C LEU A 76 10.66 1.65 13.89
N GLY A 77 10.72 1.97 15.18
CA GLY A 77 10.21 1.15 16.28
C GLY A 77 10.39 1.90 17.58
N LYS A 78 11.08 1.30 18.57
CA LYS A 78 11.40 1.97 19.83
C LYS A 78 12.76 2.67 19.81
N GLY A 79 12.86 3.78 20.54
CA GLY A 79 14.10 4.55 20.74
C GLY A 79 14.29 5.71 19.76
N ARG A 80 15.42 6.41 19.90
CA ARG A 80 15.77 7.57 19.05
C ARG A 80 16.18 7.11 17.65
N PHE A 81 15.90 7.94 16.65
CA PHE A 81 16.27 7.73 15.25
C PHE A 81 16.75 9.06 14.65
N THR A 82 17.48 8.96 13.55
CA THR A 82 17.84 10.09 12.68
C THR A 82 17.47 9.73 11.25
N GLY A 83 17.39 10.72 10.37
CA GLY A 83 17.10 10.50 8.97
C GLY A 83 17.43 11.72 8.15
N ASN A 84 17.50 11.51 6.84
CA ASN A 84 17.73 12.54 5.86
C ASN A 84 16.48 12.72 5.00
N SER A 85 16.21 13.95 4.60
CA SER A 85 15.22 14.27 3.58
C SER A 85 15.97 14.59 2.30
N ILE A 86 15.70 13.83 1.24
CA ILE A 86 16.26 14.07 -0.09
C ILE A 86 15.15 14.25 -1.10
N SER A 87 15.45 14.95 -2.21
CA SER A 87 14.49 15.06 -3.31
C SER A 87 14.27 13.70 -3.96
N LEU A 88 13.08 13.45 -4.51
CA LEU A 88 12.83 12.19 -5.21
C LEU A 88 13.75 12.03 -6.43
N LYS A 89 14.11 13.15 -7.08
CA LYS A 89 15.08 13.14 -8.18
C LYS A 89 16.45 12.61 -7.74
N GLU A 90 16.99 13.14 -6.64
CA GLU A 90 18.26 12.70 -6.08
C GLU A 90 18.19 11.23 -5.64
N PHE A 91 17.08 10.83 -5.02
CA PHE A 91 16.86 9.42 -4.65
C PHE A 91 16.99 8.48 -5.85
N MET A 92 16.35 8.81 -6.97
CA MET A 92 16.41 8.01 -8.21
C MET A 92 17.83 7.93 -8.79
N GLU A 93 18.72 8.89 -8.51
CA GLU A 93 20.09 8.90 -8.99
C GLU A 93 21.03 8.09 -8.08
N VAL A 94 20.87 8.22 -6.76
CA VAL A 94 21.76 7.62 -5.75
C VAL A 94 21.37 6.19 -5.38
N HIS A 95 20.07 5.88 -5.39
CA HIS A 95 19.50 4.61 -4.90
C HIS A 95 18.95 3.73 -6.05
N LYS A 96 19.66 3.68 -7.19
CA LYS A 96 19.22 2.98 -8.41
C LYS A 96 19.00 1.48 -8.24
N ASN A 97 19.73 0.85 -7.33
CA ASN A 97 19.69 -0.59 -7.07
C ASN A 97 18.89 -0.92 -5.80
N SER A 98 18.18 0.06 -5.25
CA SER A 98 17.43 -0.10 -4.01
C SER A 98 15.98 -0.44 -4.33
N GLU A 99 15.37 -1.28 -3.50
CA GLU A 99 13.95 -1.62 -3.61
C GLU A 99 13.18 -0.94 -2.49
N PHE A 100 12.03 -0.36 -2.80
CA PHE A 100 11.17 0.26 -1.79
C PHE A 100 9.89 -0.56 -1.60
N GLU A 101 9.79 -1.23 -0.46
CA GLU A 101 8.63 -2.02 -0.05
C GLU A 101 7.61 -1.12 0.63
N ILE A 102 6.39 -1.07 0.09
CA ILE A 102 5.30 -0.23 0.58
C ILE A 102 4.56 -1.01 1.68
N ILE A 103 4.55 -0.48 2.90
CA ILE A 103 3.83 -1.09 4.04
C ILE A 103 2.52 -0.36 4.33
N THR A 104 2.49 0.95 4.07
CA THR A 104 1.28 1.77 4.27
C THR A 104 1.20 2.84 3.20
N GLU A 105 -0.02 3.06 2.75
CA GLU A 105 -0.37 4.02 1.71
C GLU A 105 -1.28 5.12 2.30
N GLY A 106 -1.06 6.35 1.87
CA GLY A 106 -1.88 7.50 2.24
C GLY A 106 -2.19 8.32 0.99
N TYR A 107 -3.49 8.53 0.72
CA TYR A 107 -3.97 9.28 -0.42
C TYR A 107 -4.77 10.49 0.08
N PHE A 108 -4.27 11.71 -0.14
CA PHE A 108 -4.95 12.93 0.29
C PHE A 108 -4.80 14.05 -0.74
N GLY A 109 -5.90 14.39 -1.41
CA GLY A 109 -5.89 15.37 -2.49
C GLY A 109 -4.87 14.99 -3.56
N ASN A 110 -3.97 15.91 -3.88
CA ASN A 110 -2.90 15.72 -4.87
C ASN A 110 -1.63 15.08 -4.29
N SER A 111 -1.66 14.67 -3.03
CA SER A 111 -0.51 14.08 -2.33
C SER A 111 -0.74 12.59 -2.09
N THR A 112 0.27 11.80 -2.45
CA THR A 112 0.37 10.37 -2.16
C THR A 112 1.57 10.15 -1.25
N THR A 113 1.36 9.40 -0.18
CA THR A 113 2.40 9.04 0.78
C THR A 113 2.54 7.53 0.81
N TYR A 114 3.76 7.03 0.63
CA TYR A 114 4.09 5.63 0.85
C TYR A 114 5.10 5.51 1.97
N SER A 115 4.81 4.74 3.00
CA SER A 115 5.78 4.43 4.06
C SER A 115 6.08 2.96 4.08
N GLY A 116 7.35 2.62 4.31
CA GLY A 116 7.76 1.22 4.39
C GLY A 116 9.26 1.07 4.51
N TRP A 117 9.82 0.07 3.84
CA TRP A 117 11.20 -0.32 3.99
C TRP A 117 11.99 -0.11 2.70
N LEU A 118 13.17 0.50 2.84
CA LEU A 118 14.15 0.64 1.79
C LEU A 118 15.18 -0.47 1.94
N TRP A 119 15.29 -1.29 0.91
CA TRP A 119 16.21 -2.41 0.81
C TRP A 119 17.38 -2.06 -0.09
N GLU A 120 18.59 -2.36 0.37
CA GLU A 120 19.82 -2.24 -0.41
C GLU A 120 20.61 -3.53 -0.27
N GLU A 121 21.23 -3.98 -1.37
CA GLU A 121 22.00 -5.21 -1.39
C GLU A 121 23.12 -5.19 -0.33
N GLY A 122 23.18 -6.25 0.48
CA GLY A 122 24.19 -6.40 1.54
C GLY A 122 23.98 -5.52 2.78
N LYS A 123 22.85 -4.80 2.89
CA LYS A 123 22.52 -3.97 4.06
C LYS A 123 21.22 -4.43 4.72
N ASN A 124 21.09 -4.11 6.01
CA ASN A 124 19.80 -4.22 6.69
C ASN A 124 18.83 -3.17 6.15
N PRO A 125 17.53 -3.48 6.01
CA PRO A 125 16.55 -2.51 5.57
C PRO A 125 16.45 -1.35 6.55
N VAL A 126 16.11 -0.17 6.03
CA VAL A 126 15.80 1.01 6.83
C VAL A 126 14.40 1.47 6.54
N SER A 127 13.77 2.18 7.47
CA SER A 127 12.48 2.79 7.17
C SER A 127 12.64 3.96 6.21
N ALA A 128 11.66 4.13 5.33
CA ALA A 128 11.56 5.31 4.48
C ALA A 128 10.10 5.74 4.27
N ILE A 129 9.91 7.03 3.99
CA ILE A 129 8.62 7.63 3.65
C ILE A 129 8.80 8.44 2.37
N MET A 130 8.02 8.08 1.36
CA MET A 130 7.98 8.73 0.07
C MET A 130 6.77 9.67 0.00
N TYR A 131 7.01 10.91 -0.41
CA TYR A 131 5.98 11.88 -0.71
C TYR A 131 5.97 12.14 -2.21
N ILE A 132 4.82 11.96 -2.82
CA ILE A 132 4.58 12.21 -4.24
C ILE A 132 3.48 13.26 -4.33
N TRP A 133 3.73 14.30 -5.14
CA TRP A 133 2.72 15.27 -5.49
C TRP A 133 2.49 15.26 -6.99
N ASN A 134 1.23 15.24 -7.40
CA ASN A 134 0.87 15.31 -8.81
C ASN A 134 -0.50 15.97 -9.02
N SER A 135 -0.63 16.83 -10.03
CA SER A 135 -1.91 17.49 -10.35
C SER A 135 -2.79 16.68 -11.29
N GLY A 136 -2.20 15.73 -12.03
CA GLY A 136 -2.91 14.90 -12.99
C GLY A 136 -3.44 13.60 -12.40
N ASP A 137 -3.86 12.72 -13.29
CA ASP A 137 -4.37 11.40 -12.94
C ASP A 137 -3.28 10.49 -12.37
N MET A 138 -3.70 9.61 -11.47
CA MET A 138 -2.93 8.43 -11.08
C MET A 138 -3.50 7.23 -11.85
N GLU A 139 -2.64 6.50 -12.53
CA GLU A 139 -3.03 5.44 -13.47
C GLU A 139 -2.30 4.14 -13.14
N TYR A 140 -3.03 3.04 -13.03
CA TYR A 140 -2.47 1.70 -12.92
C TYR A 140 -2.44 1.05 -14.31
N PHE A 141 -1.31 0.45 -14.64
CA PHE A 141 -1.09 -0.33 -15.86
C PHE A 141 -0.78 -1.76 -15.47
N ILE A 142 -1.74 -2.66 -15.71
CA ILE A 142 -1.55 -4.10 -15.47
C ILE A 142 -1.05 -4.76 -16.75
N MET A 143 0.00 -5.57 -16.64
CA MET A 143 0.47 -6.44 -17.72
C MET A 143 -0.54 -7.57 -17.98
N SER A 144 -0.83 -7.84 -19.26
CA SER A 144 -1.75 -8.94 -19.62
C SER A 144 -1.22 -10.31 -19.23
N GLU A 145 -2.14 -11.24 -19.01
CA GLU A 145 -1.90 -12.64 -18.58
C GLU A 145 -0.87 -13.37 -19.47
N SER A 146 -0.81 -13.05 -20.76
CA SER A 146 0.17 -13.59 -21.72
C SER A 146 1.64 -13.24 -21.46
N MET A 147 1.93 -12.22 -20.64
CA MET A 147 3.30 -11.85 -20.25
C MET A 147 3.65 -12.26 -18.81
N ARG A 148 2.65 -12.63 -18.00
CA ARG A 148 2.89 -13.16 -16.64
C ARG A 148 3.67 -14.47 -16.71
N ASP A 149 3.30 -15.36 -17.62
CA ASP A 149 3.96 -16.65 -17.80
C ASP A 149 5.43 -16.47 -18.19
N GLU A 150 5.75 -15.54 -19.11
CA GLU A 150 7.13 -15.34 -19.59
C GLU A 150 8.08 -14.72 -18.54
N PHE A 151 7.56 -13.93 -17.59
CA PHE A 151 8.32 -13.33 -16.50
C PHE A 151 8.39 -14.24 -15.26
N LEU A 152 7.27 -14.84 -14.85
CA LEU A 152 7.20 -15.72 -13.67
C LEU A 152 7.86 -17.08 -13.91
N GLU A 153 7.75 -17.68 -15.10
CA GLU A 153 8.45 -18.94 -15.42
C GLU A 153 9.97 -18.77 -15.48
N LYS A 154 10.45 -17.55 -15.72
CA LYS A 154 11.89 -17.23 -15.70
C LYS A 154 12.47 -17.12 -14.30
N GLU A 155 11.68 -16.67 -13.33
CA GLU A 155 12.15 -16.34 -11.98
C GLU A 155 11.74 -17.39 -10.92
N PHE A 156 10.62 -18.12 -11.08
CA PHE A 156 10.12 -19.06 -10.07
C PHE A 156 9.41 -20.30 -10.65
N ASP A 157 9.77 -21.50 -10.16
CA ASP A 157 9.11 -22.78 -10.48
C ASP A 157 7.92 -23.03 -9.54
N PHE A 158 6.70 -22.77 -10.04
CA PHE A 158 5.45 -22.94 -9.28
C PHE A 158 4.84 -24.36 -9.38
N SER A 159 5.54 -25.33 -9.99
CA SER A 159 5.05 -26.72 -10.11
C SER A 159 4.74 -27.39 -8.75
N LYS A 160 5.22 -26.80 -7.65
CA LYS A 160 5.04 -27.28 -6.27
C LYS A 160 4.24 -26.34 -5.37
N ALA A 161 3.67 -25.25 -5.89
CA ALA A 161 2.97 -24.26 -5.08
C ALA A 161 1.63 -24.78 -4.56
N ILE A 162 1.40 -24.65 -3.24
CA ILE A 162 0.17 -25.06 -2.57
C ILE A 162 -0.72 -23.83 -2.38
N LYS A 163 -2.01 -23.91 -2.76
CA LYS A 163 -2.98 -22.83 -2.54
C LYS A 163 -3.09 -22.49 -1.05
N ASN A 164 -3.04 -21.21 -0.72
CA ASN A 164 -3.05 -20.72 0.66
C ASN A 164 -4.33 -21.17 1.41
N PRO A 165 -4.21 -22.00 2.47
CA PRO A 165 -5.36 -22.57 3.17
C PRO A 165 -6.15 -21.57 4.03
N TYR A 166 -5.65 -20.34 4.23
CA TYR A 166 -6.26 -19.31 5.08
C TYR A 166 -7.12 -18.28 4.29
N ILE A 167 -7.31 -18.48 2.99
CA ILE A 167 -8.07 -17.56 2.11
C ILE A 167 -9.50 -17.26 2.61
N LYS A 168 -10.11 -18.16 3.38
CA LYS A 168 -11.51 -18.05 3.81
C LYS A 168 -11.79 -16.94 4.83
N GLU A 169 -10.75 -16.38 5.46
CA GLU A 169 -10.91 -15.42 6.58
C GLU A 169 -10.18 -14.08 6.34
N LEU A 170 -9.97 -13.69 5.07
CA LEU A 170 -9.34 -12.42 4.76
C LEU A 170 -10.24 -11.23 5.13
N LYS A 171 -9.68 -10.31 5.92
CA LYS A 171 -10.36 -9.07 6.36
C LYS A 171 -10.65 -8.19 5.15
N LYS A 172 -11.92 -7.83 4.95
CA LYS A 172 -12.30 -6.81 3.96
C LYS A 172 -11.98 -5.42 4.49
N GLN A 173 -11.19 -4.64 3.75
CA GLN A 173 -10.89 -3.26 4.13
C GLN A 173 -12.08 -2.36 3.78
N VAL A 174 -12.64 -1.70 4.80
CA VAL A 174 -13.75 -0.76 4.68
C VAL A 174 -13.48 0.49 5.50
N THR A 175 -13.83 1.66 4.97
CA THR A 175 -13.75 2.92 5.72
C THR A 175 -15.04 3.14 6.48
N ILE A 176 -14.99 3.07 7.80
CA ILE A 176 -16.13 3.34 8.69
C ILE A 176 -15.91 4.64 9.46
N LYS A 177 -16.93 5.50 9.51
CA LYS A 177 -16.91 6.67 10.40
C LYS A 177 -17.29 6.21 11.80
N ILE A 178 -16.38 6.37 12.75
CA ILE A 178 -16.57 6.04 14.17
C ILE A 178 -16.55 7.35 14.96
N SER A 179 -17.38 7.46 16.00
CA SER A 179 -17.38 8.64 16.86
C SER A 179 -16.03 8.78 17.60
N PRO A 180 -15.56 10.01 17.86
CA PRO A 180 -14.33 10.22 18.63
C PRO A 180 -14.35 9.53 20.00
N THR A 181 -15.49 9.57 20.68
CA THR A 181 -15.70 8.91 21.98
C THR A 181 -15.47 7.41 21.97
N VAL A 182 -15.87 6.72 20.89
CA VAL A 182 -15.66 5.27 20.75
C VAL A 182 -14.19 4.97 20.43
N ILE A 183 -13.55 5.82 19.62
CA ILE A 183 -12.11 5.69 19.31
C ILE A 183 -11.28 5.85 20.60
N ASP A 184 -11.61 6.83 21.43
CA ASP A 184 -10.87 7.11 22.66
C ASP A 184 -11.03 5.96 23.67
N TYR A 185 -12.25 5.45 23.85
CA TYR A 185 -12.51 4.24 24.65
C TYR A 185 -11.63 3.06 24.25
N PHE A 186 -11.58 2.71 22.95
CA PHE A 186 -10.79 1.57 22.49
C PHE A 186 -9.28 1.83 22.52
N LYS A 187 -8.83 3.09 22.51
CA LYS A 187 -7.42 3.42 22.72
C LYS A 187 -7.00 3.22 24.18
N GLU A 188 -7.86 3.57 25.13
CA GLU A 188 -7.62 3.30 26.56
C GLU A 188 -7.57 1.79 26.83
N GLU A 189 -8.55 1.04 26.32
CA GLU A 189 -8.57 -0.43 26.41
C GLU A 189 -7.35 -1.10 25.74
N ALA A 190 -6.82 -0.51 24.67
CA ALA A 190 -5.61 -1.01 24.01
C ALA A 190 -4.36 -0.91 24.89
N VAL A 191 -4.30 0.08 25.78
CA VAL A 191 -3.20 0.23 26.74
C VAL A 191 -3.23 -0.88 27.78
N GLU A 192 -4.43 -1.21 28.27
CA GLU A 192 -4.61 -2.24 29.31
C GLU A 192 -4.43 -3.66 28.76
N THR A 193 -4.99 -3.94 27.58
CA THR A 193 -4.99 -5.28 26.98
C THR A 193 -3.74 -5.58 26.14
N GLY A 194 -3.01 -4.54 25.73
CA GLY A 194 -1.88 -4.65 24.79
C GLY A 194 -2.29 -4.99 23.35
N ILE A 195 -3.59 -4.99 23.04
CA ILE A 195 -4.14 -5.29 21.71
C ILE A 195 -4.44 -3.96 21.00
N PRO A 196 -4.02 -3.75 19.72
CA PRO A 196 -4.32 -2.52 19.00
C PRO A 196 -5.81 -2.18 18.95
N TYR A 197 -6.16 -0.90 19.11
CA TYR A 197 -7.56 -0.45 19.21
C TYR A 197 -8.42 -0.86 18.00
N GLN A 198 -7.86 -0.88 16.79
CA GLN A 198 -8.59 -1.35 15.59
C GLN A 198 -8.90 -2.85 15.65
N THR A 199 -7.99 -3.64 16.23
CA THR A 199 -8.19 -5.07 16.45
C THR A 199 -9.26 -5.31 17.50
N LEU A 200 -9.25 -4.53 18.59
CA LEU A 200 -10.30 -4.57 19.62
C LEU A 200 -11.67 -4.23 19.05
N ILE A 201 -11.78 -3.15 18.26
CA ILE A 201 -13.04 -2.78 17.57
C ILE A 201 -13.56 -3.96 16.75
N ASN A 202 -12.70 -4.58 15.94
CA ASN A 202 -13.11 -5.73 15.12
C ASN A 202 -13.53 -6.94 15.97
N LEU A 203 -12.83 -7.24 17.06
CA LEU A 203 -13.17 -8.32 17.97
C LEU A 203 -14.53 -8.10 18.64
N TYR A 204 -14.79 -6.89 19.12
CA TYR A 204 -16.08 -6.52 19.72
C TYR A 204 -17.23 -6.61 18.71
N LEU A 205 -17.03 -6.16 17.47
CA LEU A 205 -18.04 -6.29 16.42
C LEU A 205 -18.28 -7.76 16.06
N THR A 206 -17.22 -8.58 16.04
CA THR A 206 -17.31 -10.02 15.81
C THR A 206 -18.11 -10.71 16.91
N GLU A 207 -17.89 -10.32 18.17
CA GLU A 207 -18.67 -10.80 19.30
C GLU A 207 -20.14 -10.38 19.23
N CYS A 208 -20.42 -9.14 18.84
CA CYS A 208 -21.79 -8.67 18.62
C CYS A 208 -22.53 -9.52 17.56
N VAL A 209 -21.84 -9.89 16.48
CA VAL A 209 -22.39 -10.79 15.45
C VAL A 209 -22.62 -12.20 16.00
N ARG A 210 -21.64 -12.75 16.74
CA ARG A 210 -21.70 -14.09 17.35
C ARG A 210 -22.90 -14.21 18.30
N GLU A 211 -23.11 -13.18 19.12
CA GLU A 211 -24.18 -13.12 20.10
C GLU A 211 -25.52 -12.64 19.52
N LYS A 212 -25.54 -12.26 18.23
CA LYS A 212 -26.71 -11.69 17.55
C LYS A 212 -27.29 -10.50 18.31
N ARG A 213 -26.43 -9.67 18.90
CA ARG A 213 -26.83 -8.46 19.62
C ARG A 213 -27.57 -7.53 18.65
N LYS A 214 -28.75 -7.09 19.05
CA LYS A 214 -29.51 -6.07 18.31
C LYS A 214 -29.37 -4.75 19.03
N LEU A 215 -29.22 -3.67 18.25
CA LEU A 215 -29.28 -2.33 18.82
C LEU A 215 -30.67 -2.13 19.43
N ASP A 216 -30.71 -1.65 20.66
CA ASP A 216 -31.94 -1.11 21.22
C ASP A 216 -32.13 0.31 20.68
N ILE A 217 -33.18 0.49 19.88
CA ILE A 217 -33.50 1.78 19.23
C ILE A 217 -34.60 2.49 20.02
N SER A 218 -34.81 2.16 21.30
CA SER A 218 -35.68 2.91 22.22
C SER A 218 -35.07 4.25 22.65
N TRP A 219 -34.66 5.06 21.67
CA TRP A 219 -34.40 6.48 21.87
C TRP A 219 -35.77 7.18 21.93
N LYS A 220 -36.21 7.55 23.13
CA LYS A 220 -37.28 8.53 23.34
C LYS A 220 -36.77 9.94 23.08
#